data_AF-A0A8J2NZM2-F1
#
_entry.id   AF-A0A8J2NZM2-F1
#
_cell.length_a   1.000
_cell.length_b   1.000
_cell.length_c   1.000
_cell.angle_alpha   90.00
_cell.angle_beta   90.00
_cell.angle_gamma   90.00
#
_symmetry.space_group_name_H-M   'P 1'
#
loop_
_entity.id
_entity.type
_entity.pdbx_description
1 polymer ?
#
loop_
_entity_poly.entity_id
_entity_poly.type
_entity_poly.pdbx_seq_one_letter_code
_entity_poly.pdbx_strand_id
1 'polypeptide(L)' 'MTLANRALELFLRSLPPTCIFNVIGFGSTFKKLHDDSVAYNQQNLDNATHYAR' A
#
# COMPACT_ATOMS: atom_id res chain seq x y z
N MET A 1 2.34 15.90 2.24
CA MET A 1 1.71 14.88 1.38
C MET A 1 1.65 15.36 -0.05
N THR A 2 2.19 14.55 -0.98
CA THR A 2 2.14 14.82 -2.43
C THR A 2 0.82 14.33 -3.03
N LEU A 3 0.55 14.67 -4.30
CA LEU A 3 -0.60 14.12 -5.03
C LEU A 3 -0.48 12.59 -5.19
N ALA A 4 0.73 12.07 -5.35
CA ALA A 4 1.00 10.64 -5.42
C ALA A 4 0.63 9.91 -4.12
N ASN A 5 1.01 10.47 -2.96
CA ASN A 5 0.67 9.91 -1.64
C ASN A 5 -0.86 9.83 -1.46
N ARG A 6 -1.59 10.89 -1.82
CA ARG A 6 -3.06 10.93 -1.74
C ARG A 6 -3.72 9.94 -2.70
N ALA A 7 -3.21 9.83 -3.92
CA ALA A 7 -3.71 8.88 -4.90
C ALA A 7 -3.51 7.42 -4.45
N LEU A 8 -2.35 7.11 -3.87
CA LEU A 8 -2.07 5.79 -3.30
C LEU A 8 -3.01 5.47 -2.13
N GLU A 9 -3.22 6.42 -1.21
CA GLU A 9 -4.17 6.23 -0.10
C GLU A 9 -5.60 5.96 -0.61
N LEU A 10 -6.06 6.72 -1.61
CA LEU A 10 -7.36 6.50 -2.23
C LEU A 10 -7.46 5.11 -2.87
N PHE A 11 -6.43 4.70 -3.60
CA PHE A 11 -6.39 3.39 -4.26
C PHE A 11 -6.45 2.25 -3.25
N LEU A 12 -5.63 2.32 -2.19
CA LEU A 12 -5.63 1.33 -1.11
C LEU A 12 -7.00 1.20 -0.45
N ARG A 13 -7.73 2.31 -0.24
CA ARG A 13 -9.08 2.27 0.35
C ARG A 13 -10.16 1.73 -0.59
N SER A 14 -9.89 1.68 -1.90
CA SER A 14 -10.83 1.17 -2.92
C SER A 14 -10.66 -0.30 -3.27
N LEU A 15 -9.66 -0.98 -2.72
CA LEU A 15 -9.37 -2.38 -3.05
C LEU A 15 -10.50 -3.33 -2.62
N PRO A 16 -10.83 -4.36 -3.42
CA PRO A 16 -11.82 -5.36 -3.05
C PRO A 16 -11.37 -6.18 -1.82
N PRO A 17 -12.28 -6.56 -0.91
CA PRO A 17 -11.95 -7.34 0.29
C PRO A 17 -11.29 -8.71 0.03
N THR A 18 -11.46 -9.28 -1.16
CA THR A 18 -10.94 -10.61 -1.52
C THR A 18 -9.55 -10.56 -2.17
N CYS A 19 -8.98 -9.38 -2.39
CA CYS A 19 -7.69 -9.27 -3.04
C CYS A 19 -6.52 -9.45 -2.07
N ILE A 20 -5.35 -9.71 -2.66
CA ILE A 20 -4.06 -9.56 -2.00
C ILE A 20 -3.33 -8.37 -2.62
N PHE A 21 -2.49 -7.70 -1.85
CA PHE A 21 -1.77 -6.52 -2.32
C PHE A 21 -0.41 -6.37 -1.65
N ASN A 22 0.46 -5.55 -2.24
CA ASN A 22 1.71 -5.09 -1.64
C ASN A 22 2.01 -3.68 -2.17
N VAL A 23 2.85 -2.93 -1.45
CA VAL A 23 3.35 -1.62 -1.90
C VAL A 23 4.86 -1.72 -2.08
N ILE A 24 5.34 -1.36 -3.28
CA ILE A 24 6.76 -1.38 -3.62
C ILE A 24 7.19 0.04 -3.95
N GLY A 25 8.09 0.59 -3.12
CA GLY A 25 8.76 1.87 -3.41
C GLY A 25 10.01 1.63 -4.24
N PHE A 26 10.29 2.50 -5.21
CA PHE A 26 11.43 2.38 -6.12
C PHE A 26 12.15 3.71 -6.36
N GLY A 27 13.42 3.61 -6.74
CA GLY A 27 14.35 4.72 -7.04
C GLY A 27 15.67 4.12 -7.50
N SER A 28 16.80 4.46 -6.85
CA SER A 28 18.09 3.79 -7.11
C SER A 28 18.11 2.31 -6.66
N THR A 29 17.23 1.94 -5.72
CA THR A 29 16.95 0.57 -5.29
C THR A 29 15.43 0.40 -5.13
N PHE A 30 14.96 -0.79 -4.72
CA PHE A 30 13.56 -1.02 -4.40
C PHE A 30 13.40 -1.52 -2.97
N LYS A 31 12.25 -1.20 -2.36
CA LYS A 31 11.85 -1.69 -1.05
C LYS A 31 10.41 -2.17 -1.11
N LYS A 32 10.18 -3.39 -0.64
CA LYS A 32 8.84 -3.94 -0.44
C LYS A 32 8.34 -3.57 0.95
N LEU A 33 7.07 -3.20 1.06
CA LEU A 33 6.43 -2.98 2.37
C LEU A 33 6.23 -4.30 3.12
N HIS A 34 5.83 -5.34 2.40
CA HIS A 34 5.71 -6.71 2.88
C HIS A 34 6.62 -7.63 2.06
N ASP A 35 7.11 -8.72 2.65
CA ASP A 35 7.94 -9.68 1.92
C ASP A 35 7.18 -10.29 0.74
N ASP A 36 5.89 -10.59 0.92
CA ASP A 36 4.95 -11.07 -0.09
C ASP A 36 3.66 -10.25 -0.07
N SER A 37 2.82 -10.40 -1.11
CA SER A 37 1.49 -9.79 -1.12
C SER A 37 0.62 -10.37 0.00
N VAL A 38 -0.04 -9.48 0.74
CA VAL A 38 -0.86 -9.82 1.91
C VAL A 38 -2.34 -9.60 1.62
N ALA A 39 -3.21 -10.32 2.34
CA ALA A 39 -4.65 -10.17 2.21
C ALA A 39 -5.11 -8.73 2.56
N TYR A 40 -6.11 -8.25 1.84
CA TYR A 40 -6.76 -6.99 2.15
C TYR A 40 -7.60 -7.10 3.42
N ASN A 41 -7.08 -6.57 4.53
CA ASN A 41 -7.75 -6.48 5.82
C ASN A 41 -7.37 -5.17 6.51
N GLN A 42 -8.07 -4.83 7.61
CA GLN A 42 -7.87 -3.57 8.32
C GLN A 42 -6.41 -3.35 8.76
N GLN A 43 -5.77 -4.38 9.33
CA GLN A 43 -4.39 -4.28 9.80
C GLN A 43 -3.41 -3.97 8.64
N ASN A 44 -3.54 -4.67 7.52
CA ASN A 44 -2.67 -4.48 6.36
C ASN A 44 -2.94 -3.13 5.66
N LEU A 45 -4.20 -2.70 5.61
CA LEU A 45 -4.59 -1.38 5.10
C LEU A 45 -4.00 -0.26 5.97
N ASP A 46 -4.06 -0.38 7.29
CA ASP A 46 -3.50 0.62 8.21
C ASP A 46 -1.98 0.74 8.05
N ASN A 47 -1.28 -0.39 7.92
CA ASN A 47 0.15 -0.41 7.64
C ASN A 47 0.49 0.30 6.31
N ALA A 48 -0.26 -0.02 5.24
CA ALA A 48 -0.02 0.54 3.92
C ALA A 48 -0.39 2.03 3.81
N THR A 49 -1.49 2.44 4.45
CA THR A 49 -1.88 3.86 4.50
C THR A 49 -0.93 4.68 5.36
N HIS A 50 -0.39 4.13 6.46
CA HIS A 50 0.67 4.79 7.22
C HIS A 50 1.95 4.96 6.38
N TYR A 51 2.33 3.95 5.60
CA TYR A 51 3.47 4.01 4.68
C TYR A 51 3.28 5.05 3.56
N ALA A 52 2.04 5.25 3.10
CA ALA A 52 1.72 6.19 2.03
C ALA A 52 1.72 7.69 2.45
N ARG A 53 1.77 8.00 3.76
CA ARG A 53 1.72 9.38 4.27
C ARG A 53 3.02 10.14 4.05
#